data_AF-A0A838QXR2-F1
#
_entry.id   AF-A0A838QXR2-F1
#
_cell.length_a   1.000
_cell.length_b   1.000
_cell.length_c   1.000
_cell.angle_alpha   90.00
_cell.angle_beta   90.00
_cell.angle_gamma   90.00
#
_symmetry.space_group_name_H-M   'P 1'
#
loop_
_entity.id
_entity.type
_entity.pdbx_description
1 polymer ?
#
loop_
_entity_poly.entity_id
_entity_poly.type
_entity_poly.pdbx_seq_one_letter_code
_entity_poly.pdbx_strand_id
1 'polypeptide(L)'
;DHPRIVAALNACRESVASEKTRNYNYGKAIAIIFLAELNSASHRDLINKYVSLLEEHQKPHGGFGYISELTGDTSQTQYAALAYWELMNHGISPDPDSVQKCLAWIMRTRDPSGVWGYQGVDPGPNGKLVLQTSNPGVSMAAAGMCTSMLLGNCLGLLNPPTADVEIAAPEDLPPALRREEAKQEKVRAPALPSGSIDRDQLLSALEAGRDWYSKNFTVTAASYQSYYLYSVERYKSFEEFLSGQRVDEPQWYNEGFEMLKKSQQPGGSWNDGSGDAVSTAFSVLFLLRSTQKSIEASLGQGTLVGGRGLPRDLSKVRIQGGKLVVQRQPTEVDQLLGMLDDSNADALDSLLDDPAALQVTDVGPEQARRLEQVVKSGSAGVRLLAVRALGKLRDVDHAPTLIFALTDPDKRVVREARDGLRLISRNFEGFGPPDNFEEADRKQAIGRWKAWYGTARPESPPLP
;
A
#
# COMPACT_ATOMS: atom_id res chain seq x y z
N ASP A 1 -21.69 -0.82 11.61
CA ASP A 1 -22.30 -0.37 12.89
C ASP A 1 -21.33 0.21 13.94
N HIS A 2 -20.07 0.52 13.58
CA HIS A 2 -19.18 1.18 14.54
C HIS A 2 -19.71 2.58 14.92
N PRO A 3 -19.76 2.96 16.22
CA PRO A 3 -20.39 4.22 16.66
C PRO A 3 -19.85 5.47 15.99
N ARG A 4 -18.55 5.52 15.69
CA ARG A 4 -17.92 6.66 14.99
C ARG A 4 -18.35 6.76 13.52
N ILE A 5 -18.60 5.64 12.85
CA ILE A 5 -19.09 5.62 11.47
C ILE A 5 -20.53 6.13 11.44
N VAL A 6 -21.36 5.67 12.40
CA VAL A 6 -22.75 6.15 12.54
C VAL A 6 -22.77 7.65 12.83
N ALA A 7 -21.91 8.14 13.73
CA ALA A 7 -21.78 9.55 14.02
C ALA A 7 -21.36 10.37 12.79
N ALA A 8 -20.38 9.90 12.01
CA ALA A 8 -19.96 10.55 10.76
C ALA A 8 -21.07 10.59 9.71
N LEU A 9 -21.84 9.50 9.56
CA LEU A 9 -22.99 9.45 8.65
C LEU A 9 -24.09 10.44 9.07
N ASN A 10 -24.39 10.54 10.37
CA ASN A 10 -25.34 11.53 10.87
C ASN A 10 -24.84 12.97 10.66
N ALA A 11 -23.55 13.22 10.91
CA ALA A 11 -22.94 14.52 10.63
C ALA A 11 -23.05 14.90 9.14
N CYS A 12 -22.88 13.94 8.21
CA CYS A 12 -23.09 14.18 6.78
C CYS A 12 -24.55 14.55 6.47
N ARG A 13 -25.53 13.91 7.12
CA ARG A 13 -26.96 14.23 6.91
C ARG A 13 -27.31 15.63 7.40
N GLU A 14 -26.79 16.01 8.56
CA GLU A 14 -27.08 17.29 9.21
C GLU A 14 -26.34 18.46 8.57
N SER A 15 -25.14 18.21 8.04
CA SER A 15 -24.25 19.30 7.59
C SER A 15 -24.55 19.82 6.19
N VAL A 16 -25.36 19.14 5.36
CA VAL A 16 -25.60 19.50 3.94
C VAL A 16 -25.89 20.99 3.75
N ALA A 17 -26.82 21.55 4.52
CA ALA A 17 -27.19 22.97 4.40
C ALA A 17 -26.03 23.91 4.79
N SER A 18 -25.29 23.58 5.86
CA SER A 18 -24.15 24.37 6.31
C SER A 18 -22.97 24.30 5.33
N GLU A 19 -22.77 23.14 4.70
CA GLU A 19 -21.69 22.90 3.72
C GLU A 19 -21.87 23.77 2.48
N LYS A 20 -23.11 24.08 2.08
CA LYS A 20 -23.38 24.99 0.95
C LYS A 20 -22.72 26.36 1.14
N THR A 21 -22.70 26.88 2.36
CA THR A 21 -22.14 28.21 2.65
C THR A 21 -20.73 28.17 3.22
N ARG A 22 -20.13 26.99 3.44
CA ARG A 22 -18.76 26.89 3.95
C ARG A 22 -17.77 27.45 2.95
N ASN A 23 -16.84 28.26 3.44
CA ASN A 23 -15.86 28.95 2.61
C ASN A 23 -14.95 27.98 1.82
N TYR A 24 -14.79 26.72 2.26
CA TYR A 24 -13.93 25.72 1.62
C TYR A 24 -14.72 24.46 1.21
N ASN A 25 -14.14 23.61 0.35
CA ASN A 25 -14.78 22.41 -0.18
C ASN A 25 -14.41 21.08 0.52
N TYR A 26 -13.51 21.08 1.51
CA TYR A 26 -13.02 19.85 2.16
C TYR A 26 -14.14 18.95 2.70
N GLY A 27 -15.12 19.53 3.42
CA GLY A 27 -16.25 18.79 3.97
C GLY A 27 -17.10 18.12 2.89
N LYS A 28 -17.34 18.83 1.77
CA LYS A 28 -18.07 18.31 0.61
C LYS A 28 -17.36 17.10 0.00
N ALA A 29 -16.06 17.24 -0.30
CA ALA A 29 -15.28 16.18 -0.92
C ALA A 29 -15.11 14.95 -0.01
N ILE A 30 -14.79 15.16 1.27
CA ILE A 30 -14.61 14.07 2.24
C ILE A 30 -15.94 13.34 2.50
N ALA A 31 -17.07 14.06 2.53
CA ALA A 31 -18.39 13.43 2.65
C ALA A 31 -18.69 12.52 1.45
N ILE A 32 -18.38 12.95 0.22
CA ILE A 32 -18.53 12.11 -0.98
C ILE A 32 -17.70 10.83 -0.83
N ILE A 33 -16.41 10.96 -0.50
CA ILE A 33 -15.49 9.82 -0.37
C ILE A 33 -15.98 8.85 0.71
N PHE A 34 -16.33 9.38 1.89
CA PHE A 34 -16.81 8.57 3.01
C PHE A 34 -18.11 7.83 2.69
N LEU A 35 -19.09 8.49 2.08
CA LEU A 35 -20.38 7.89 1.77
C LEU A 35 -20.29 6.85 0.65
N ALA A 36 -19.44 7.09 -0.35
CA ALA A 36 -19.18 6.14 -1.42
C ALA A 36 -18.54 4.85 -0.87
N GLU A 37 -17.46 4.98 -0.10
CA GLU A 37 -16.76 3.86 0.54
C GLU A 37 -17.62 3.12 1.58
N LEU A 38 -18.51 3.83 2.27
CA LEU A 38 -19.38 3.20 3.26
C LEU A 38 -20.41 2.28 2.58
N ASN A 39 -21.19 2.83 1.65
CA ASN A 39 -22.14 2.09 0.81
C ASN A 39 -22.76 3.04 -0.23
N SER A 40 -22.14 3.15 -1.40
CA SER A 40 -22.55 4.05 -2.48
C SER A 40 -24.01 3.88 -2.93
N ALA A 41 -24.53 2.65 -2.95
CA ALA A 41 -25.91 2.35 -3.35
C ALA A 41 -26.94 2.88 -2.33
N SER A 42 -26.76 2.60 -1.04
CA SER A 42 -27.70 3.00 0.01
C SER A 42 -27.59 4.48 0.40
N HIS A 43 -26.51 5.16 0.00
CA HIS A 43 -26.28 6.57 0.28
C HIS A 43 -26.34 7.45 -0.96
N ARG A 44 -26.80 6.93 -2.10
CA ARG A 44 -26.83 7.59 -3.41
C ARG A 44 -27.42 9.01 -3.37
N ASP A 45 -28.56 9.19 -2.71
CA ASP A 45 -29.22 10.50 -2.63
C ASP A 45 -28.40 11.53 -1.87
N LEU A 46 -27.73 11.11 -0.79
CA LEU A 46 -26.88 12.00 0.00
C LEU A 46 -25.58 12.32 -0.75
N ILE A 47 -25.00 11.33 -1.44
CA ILE A 47 -23.86 11.54 -2.34
C ILE A 47 -24.22 12.57 -3.41
N ASN A 48 -25.34 12.41 -4.11
CA ASN A 48 -25.77 13.35 -5.15
C ASN A 48 -25.94 14.78 -4.62
N LYS A 49 -26.46 14.96 -3.39
CA LYS A 49 -26.54 16.30 -2.76
C LYS A 49 -25.15 16.91 -2.61
N TYR A 50 -24.18 16.15 -2.11
CA TYR A 50 -22.81 16.63 -1.97
C TYR A 50 -22.10 16.86 -3.30
N VAL A 51 -22.38 16.05 -4.32
CA VAL A 51 -21.90 16.25 -5.69
C VAL A 51 -22.41 17.58 -6.24
N SER A 52 -23.70 17.88 -6.13
CA SER A 52 -24.25 19.17 -6.55
C SER A 52 -23.63 20.34 -5.78
N LEU A 53 -23.38 20.19 -4.48
CA LEU A 53 -22.67 21.21 -3.70
C LEU A 53 -21.22 21.39 -4.15
N LEU A 54 -20.54 20.32 -4.57
CA LEU A 54 -19.19 20.39 -5.10
C LEU A 54 -19.17 21.09 -6.47
N GLU A 55 -20.09 20.73 -7.37
CA GLU A 55 -20.28 21.37 -8.68
C GLU A 55 -20.55 22.88 -8.53
N GLU A 56 -21.45 23.28 -7.62
CA GLU A 56 -21.72 24.69 -7.30
C GLU A 56 -20.48 25.43 -6.73
N HIS A 57 -19.52 24.71 -6.13
CA HIS A 57 -18.31 25.29 -5.54
C HIS A 57 -17.19 25.50 -6.57
N GLN A 58 -17.26 24.85 -7.74
CA GLN A 58 -16.22 24.99 -8.77
C GLN A 58 -16.20 26.41 -9.32
N LYS A 59 -15.00 27.01 -9.39
CA LYS A 59 -14.83 28.38 -9.89
C LYS A 59 -14.79 28.40 -11.42
N PRO A 60 -15.06 29.56 -12.07
CA PRO A 60 -15.06 29.68 -13.53
C PRO A 60 -13.76 29.24 -14.22
N HIS A 61 -12.62 29.38 -13.54
CA HIS A 61 -11.32 28.93 -14.06
C HIS A 61 -11.11 27.40 -13.96
N GLY A 62 -12.03 26.67 -13.32
CA GLY A 62 -12.03 25.22 -13.20
C GLY A 62 -11.46 24.65 -11.91
N GLY A 63 -10.72 25.45 -11.14
CA GLY A 63 -10.18 25.05 -9.84
C GLY A 63 -11.21 25.21 -8.72
N PHE A 64 -10.83 24.73 -7.54
CA PHE A 64 -11.59 24.88 -6.30
C PHE A 64 -10.79 25.72 -5.31
N GLY A 65 -11.46 26.54 -4.52
CA GLY A 65 -10.78 27.41 -3.57
C GLY A 65 -11.75 28.02 -2.58
N TYR A 66 -11.26 28.98 -1.79
CA TYR A 66 -12.09 29.69 -0.85
C TYR A 66 -13.17 30.51 -1.59
N ILE A 67 -14.42 30.48 -1.13
CA ILE A 67 -15.52 31.26 -1.74
C ILE A 67 -15.17 32.75 -1.75
N SER A 68 -14.52 33.24 -0.68
CA SER A 68 -14.09 34.62 -0.53
C SER A 68 -12.98 35.06 -1.50
N GLU A 69 -12.27 34.12 -2.12
CA GLU A 69 -11.13 34.40 -2.98
C GLU A 69 -11.50 34.26 -4.47
N LEU A 70 -10.86 35.02 -5.35
CA LEU A 70 -11.05 34.83 -6.79
C LEU A 70 -10.21 33.68 -7.35
N THR A 71 -9.13 33.32 -6.66
CA THR A 71 -8.18 32.28 -7.05
C THR A 71 -8.67 30.87 -6.68
N GLY A 72 -8.13 29.89 -7.40
CA GLY A 72 -8.19 28.49 -7.00
C GLY A 72 -7.04 28.14 -6.04
N ASP A 73 -7.23 27.04 -5.34
CA ASP A 73 -6.31 26.48 -4.37
C ASP A 73 -5.94 25.03 -4.73
N THR A 74 -4.64 24.73 -4.77
CA THR A 74 -4.14 23.40 -5.17
C THR A 74 -4.61 22.30 -4.22
N SER A 75 -4.67 22.57 -2.91
CA SER A 75 -5.11 21.60 -1.91
C SER A 75 -6.61 21.29 -2.06
N GLN A 76 -7.46 22.32 -2.13
CA GLN A 76 -8.91 22.16 -2.31
C GLN A 76 -9.26 21.50 -3.64
N THR A 77 -8.53 21.83 -4.71
CA THR A 77 -8.70 21.22 -6.03
C THR A 77 -8.37 19.73 -5.99
N GLN A 78 -7.30 19.34 -5.30
CA GLN A 78 -6.96 17.92 -5.08
C GLN A 78 -8.09 17.15 -4.39
N TYR A 79 -8.76 17.72 -3.39
CA TYR A 79 -9.88 17.04 -2.72
C TYR A 79 -11.08 16.85 -3.64
N ALA A 80 -11.40 17.83 -4.50
CA ALA A 80 -12.42 17.65 -5.53
C ALA A 80 -12.05 16.52 -6.51
N ALA A 81 -10.79 16.47 -6.94
CA ALA A 81 -10.28 15.41 -7.80
C ALA A 81 -10.43 14.03 -7.15
N LEU A 82 -10.05 13.88 -5.88
CA LEU A 82 -10.22 12.63 -5.13
C LEU A 82 -11.69 12.21 -5.04
N ALA A 83 -12.62 13.16 -4.82
CA ALA A 83 -14.05 12.87 -4.84
C ALA A 83 -14.51 12.36 -6.22
N TYR A 84 -14.04 12.96 -7.32
CA TYR A 84 -14.35 12.48 -8.67
C TYR A 84 -13.86 11.05 -8.93
N TRP A 85 -12.63 10.75 -8.53
CA TRP A 85 -12.07 9.42 -8.68
C TRP A 85 -12.82 8.39 -7.85
N GLU A 86 -13.19 8.73 -6.61
CA GLU A 86 -13.96 7.85 -5.73
C GLU A 86 -15.37 7.58 -6.27
N LEU A 87 -16.06 8.62 -6.76
CA LEU A 87 -17.34 8.46 -7.45
C LEU A 87 -17.21 7.45 -8.59
N MET A 88 -16.18 7.61 -9.44
CA MET A 88 -15.97 6.70 -10.56
C MET A 88 -15.71 5.27 -10.08
N ASN A 89 -14.91 5.05 -9.04
CA ASN A 89 -14.66 3.71 -8.50
C ASN A 89 -15.90 3.00 -7.99
N HIS A 90 -16.93 3.75 -7.61
CA HIS A 90 -18.23 3.25 -7.17
C HIS A 90 -19.34 3.38 -8.22
N GLY A 91 -18.96 3.47 -9.50
CA GLY A 91 -19.89 3.38 -10.63
C GLY A 91 -20.68 4.67 -10.86
N ILE A 92 -20.25 5.77 -10.25
CA ILE A 92 -20.86 7.08 -10.33
C ILE A 92 -20.03 7.95 -11.25
N SER A 93 -20.54 8.29 -12.42
CA SER A 93 -19.86 9.24 -13.31
C SER A 93 -20.05 10.67 -12.81
N PRO A 94 -18.97 11.41 -12.47
CA PRO A 94 -19.06 12.85 -12.26
C PRO A 94 -19.23 13.59 -13.60
N ASP A 95 -19.56 14.87 -13.56
CA ASP A 95 -19.64 15.72 -14.76
C ASP A 95 -18.28 15.80 -15.49
N PRO A 96 -18.17 15.32 -16.75
CA PRO A 96 -16.94 15.38 -17.52
C PRO A 96 -16.39 16.80 -17.69
N ASP A 97 -17.24 17.81 -17.85
CA ASP A 97 -16.81 19.20 -18.05
C ASP A 97 -16.13 19.73 -16.78
N SER A 98 -16.69 19.44 -15.62
CA SER A 98 -16.07 19.75 -14.33
C SER A 98 -14.68 19.11 -14.18
N VAL A 99 -14.53 17.83 -14.51
CA VAL A 99 -13.25 17.10 -14.46
C VAL A 99 -12.23 17.70 -15.44
N GLN A 100 -12.64 18.00 -16.68
CA GLN A 100 -11.78 18.62 -17.69
C GLN A 100 -11.29 20.00 -17.26
N LYS A 101 -12.19 20.85 -16.76
CA LYS A 101 -11.83 22.19 -16.25
C LYS A 101 -10.88 22.12 -15.06
N CYS A 102 -11.07 21.14 -14.18
CA CYS A 102 -10.19 20.88 -13.05
C CYS A 102 -8.77 20.51 -13.50
N LEU A 103 -8.64 19.60 -14.47
CA LEU A 103 -7.34 19.21 -15.02
C LEU A 103 -6.68 20.35 -15.79
N ALA A 104 -7.45 21.10 -16.59
CA ALA A 104 -6.93 22.26 -17.29
C ALA A 104 -6.39 23.30 -16.31
N TRP A 105 -7.09 23.55 -15.20
CA TRP A 105 -6.64 24.50 -14.19
C TRP A 105 -5.33 24.07 -13.55
N ILE A 106 -5.23 22.82 -13.07
CA ILE A 106 -4.02 22.36 -12.39
C ILE A 106 -2.80 22.38 -13.32
N MET A 107 -2.99 22.11 -14.62
CA MET A 107 -1.92 22.20 -15.62
C MET A 107 -1.43 23.66 -15.82
N ARG A 108 -2.34 24.64 -15.80
CA ARG A 108 -2.01 26.07 -16.00
C ARG A 108 -1.39 26.74 -14.78
N THR A 109 -1.66 26.22 -13.58
CA THR A 109 -1.14 26.76 -12.32
C THR A 109 0.15 26.10 -11.84
N ARG A 110 0.70 25.17 -12.62
CA ARG A 110 2.09 24.73 -12.46
C ARG A 110 3.01 25.87 -12.90
N ASP A 111 4.00 26.23 -12.11
CA ASP A 111 4.99 27.21 -12.54
C ASP A 111 5.96 26.65 -13.60
N PRO A 112 6.78 27.49 -14.25
CA PRO A 112 7.78 27.03 -15.21
C PRO A 112 8.76 25.99 -14.66
N SER A 113 9.04 25.99 -13.35
CA SER A 113 9.98 25.06 -12.72
C SER A 113 9.37 23.67 -12.48
N GLY A 114 8.04 23.55 -12.42
CA GLY A 114 7.33 22.30 -12.16
C GLY A 114 6.53 22.26 -10.86
N VAL A 115 6.56 23.31 -10.02
CA VAL A 115 5.88 23.32 -8.72
C VAL A 115 4.56 24.08 -8.77
N TRP A 116 3.68 23.78 -7.82
CA TRP A 116 2.42 24.46 -7.60
C TRP A 116 2.49 25.33 -6.35
N GLY A 117 1.79 26.45 -6.36
CA GLY A 117 1.50 27.22 -5.16
C GLY A 117 0.25 26.70 -4.45
N TYR A 118 0.02 27.14 -3.22
CA TYR A 118 -1.22 26.97 -2.49
C TYR A 118 -2.35 27.70 -3.23
N GLN A 119 -2.31 29.04 -3.29
CA GLN A 119 -3.16 29.82 -4.20
C GLN A 119 -2.53 29.90 -5.59
N GLY A 120 -3.22 29.35 -6.59
CA GLY A 120 -2.74 29.30 -7.96
C GLY A 120 -2.87 30.64 -8.67
N VAL A 121 -1.74 31.18 -9.15
CA VAL A 121 -1.72 32.27 -10.14
C VAL A 121 -1.97 31.64 -11.51
N ASP A 122 -3.22 31.70 -11.97
CA ASP A 122 -3.65 31.16 -13.25
C ASP A 122 -3.45 32.20 -14.37
N PRO A 123 -2.56 31.97 -15.34
CA PRO A 123 -2.35 32.89 -16.46
C PRO A 123 -3.46 32.80 -17.52
N GLY A 124 -4.44 31.91 -17.35
CA GLY A 124 -5.54 31.65 -18.28
C GLY A 124 -5.15 30.70 -19.41
N PRO A 125 -6.13 30.22 -20.22
CA PRO A 125 -5.94 29.14 -21.19
C PRO A 125 -4.82 29.35 -22.23
N ASN A 126 -4.54 30.60 -22.60
CA ASN A 126 -3.52 30.97 -23.58
C ASN A 126 -2.32 31.68 -22.95
N GLY A 127 -2.26 31.74 -21.63
CA GLY A 127 -1.21 32.42 -20.89
C GLY A 127 0.04 31.55 -20.79
N LYS A 128 1.22 32.20 -20.72
CA LYS A 128 2.46 31.51 -20.38
C LYS A 128 2.48 31.21 -18.89
N LEU A 129 3.03 30.05 -18.51
CA LEU A 129 3.20 29.69 -17.10
C LEU A 129 3.98 30.78 -16.36
N VAL A 130 3.53 31.08 -15.13
CA VAL A 130 4.13 32.11 -14.26
C VAL A 130 4.60 31.49 -12.96
N LEU A 131 5.58 32.14 -12.31
CA LEU A 131 6.07 31.74 -11.00
C LEU A 131 4.92 31.77 -9.99
N GLN A 132 4.74 30.67 -9.26
CA GLN A 132 3.78 30.60 -8.16
C GLN A 132 4.41 31.25 -6.91
N THR A 133 3.67 32.12 -6.24
CA THR A 133 4.19 32.92 -5.11
C THR A 133 3.55 32.55 -3.77
N SER A 134 2.42 31.86 -3.79
CA SER A 134 1.71 31.43 -2.58
C SER A 134 2.28 30.10 -2.09
N ASN A 135 3.30 30.14 -1.22
CA ASN A 135 3.87 28.95 -0.56
C ASN A 135 4.13 27.75 -1.50
N PRO A 136 4.82 27.92 -2.65
CA PRO A 136 5.23 26.77 -3.46
C PRO A 136 6.17 25.87 -2.65
N GLY A 137 6.02 24.56 -2.77
CA GLY A 137 6.84 23.62 -2.03
C GLY A 137 6.38 22.16 -2.15
N VAL A 138 7.07 21.26 -1.45
CA VAL A 138 6.89 19.80 -1.57
C VAL A 138 5.45 19.33 -1.34
N SER A 139 4.71 19.94 -0.43
CA SER A 139 3.31 19.59 -0.18
C SER A 139 2.40 19.93 -1.36
N MET A 140 2.57 21.12 -1.95
CA MET A 140 1.80 21.54 -3.12
C MET A 140 2.25 20.80 -4.38
N ALA A 141 3.54 20.47 -4.48
CA ALA A 141 4.05 19.63 -5.55
C ALA A 141 3.43 18.23 -5.52
N ALA A 142 3.33 17.60 -4.35
CA ALA A 142 2.69 16.29 -4.20
C ALA A 142 1.20 16.36 -4.55
N ALA A 143 0.50 17.39 -4.08
CA ALA A 143 -0.92 17.62 -4.37
C ALA A 143 -1.18 17.85 -5.86
N GLY A 144 -0.39 18.71 -6.52
CA GLY A 144 -0.51 19.02 -7.94
C GLY A 144 -0.19 17.82 -8.84
N MET A 145 0.87 17.06 -8.50
CA MET A 145 1.23 15.82 -9.20
C MET A 145 0.13 14.76 -9.08
N CYS A 146 -0.34 14.48 -7.86
CA CYS A 146 -1.43 13.52 -7.66
C CYS A 146 -2.69 13.93 -8.43
N THR A 147 -3.10 15.20 -8.33
CA THR A 147 -4.28 15.74 -9.01
C THR A 147 -4.17 15.56 -10.53
N SER A 148 -3.01 15.89 -11.12
CA SER A 148 -2.78 15.78 -12.56
C SER A 148 -2.83 14.32 -13.04
N MET A 149 -2.20 13.40 -12.29
CA MET A 149 -2.21 11.96 -12.59
C MET A 149 -3.61 11.35 -12.49
N LEU A 150 -4.30 11.66 -11.40
CA LEU A 150 -5.61 11.12 -11.08
C LEU A 150 -6.65 11.59 -12.11
N LEU A 151 -6.71 12.90 -12.41
CA LEU A 151 -7.68 13.43 -13.37
C LEU A 151 -7.32 13.00 -14.80
N GLY A 152 -6.04 12.93 -15.14
CA GLY A 152 -5.59 12.36 -16.41
C GLY A 152 -6.05 10.91 -16.59
N ASN A 153 -6.08 10.12 -15.51
CA ASN A 153 -6.66 8.78 -15.54
C ASN A 153 -8.19 8.77 -15.66
N CYS A 154 -8.88 9.67 -14.96
CA CYS A 154 -10.33 9.80 -15.06
C CYS A 154 -10.77 10.13 -16.49
N LEU A 155 -10.00 10.95 -17.22
CA LEU A 155 -10.24 11.33 -18.61
C LEU A 155 -9.68 10.34 -19.65
N GLY A 156 -9.13 9.20 -19.23
CA GLY A 156 -8.56 8.19 -20.13
C GLY A 156 -7.27 8.61 -20.85
N LEU A 157 -6.68 9.76 -20.50
CA LEU A 157 -5.42 10.27 -21.07
C LEU A 157 -4.19 9.51 -20.53
N LEU A 158 -4.30 9.05 -19.28
CA LEU A 158 -3.27 8.28 -18.59
C LEU A 158 -3.88 6.93 -18.18
N ASN A 159 -3.39 5.86 -18.78
CA ASN A 159 -3.83 4.51 -18.43
C ASN A 159 -2.67 3.75 -17.81
N PRO A 160 -2.91 2.95 -16.75
CA PRO A 160 -1.92 1.98 -16.33
C PRO A 160 -1.58 1.07 -17.52
N PRO A 161 -0.36 0.49 -17.57
CA PRO A 161 -0.05 -0.54 -18.57
C PRO A 161 -1.09 -1.65 -18.46
N THR A 162 -1.80 -1.92 -19.55
CA THR A 162 -2.60 -3.14 -19.66
C THR A 162 -1.63 -4.30 -19.67
N ALA A 163 -1.87 -5.31 -18.83
CA ALA A 163 -1.34 -6.62 -19.16
C ALA A 163 -2.12 -7.03 -20.41
N ASP A 164 -1.53 -6.88 -21.59
CA ASP A 164 -2.02 -7.49 -22.81
C ASP A 164 -1.86 -9.01 -22.62
N VAL A 165 -2.78 -9.58 -21.84
CA VAL A 165 -3.07 -11.00 -21.91
C VAL A 165 -4.29 -11.06 -22.83
N GLU A 166 -4.04 -11.12 -24.13
CA GLU A 166 -4.80 -12.05 -24.93
C GLU A 166 -4.65 -13.39 -24.23
N ILE A 167 -5.59 -13.70 -23.33
CA ILE A 167 -5.78 -15.06 -22.87
C ILE A 167 -6.31 -15.75 -24.12
N ALA A 168 -5.40 -16.22 -24.98
CA ALA A 168 -5.72 -17.31 -25.87
C ALA A 168 -6.35 -18.36 -24.96
N ALA A 169 -7.65 -18.59 -25.15
CA ALA A 169 -8.35 -19.61 -24.40
C ALA A 169 -7.53 -20.89 -24.54
N PRO A 170 -7.12 -21.55 -23.44
CA PRO A 170 -6.51 -22.86 -23.57
C PRO A 170 -7.51 -23.71 -24.37
N GLU A 171 -7.12 -24.18 -25.55
CA GLU A 171 -8.00 -24.95 -26.45
C GLU A 171 -8.52 -26.25 -25.78
N ASP A 172 -7.92 -26.66 -24.65
CA ASP A 172 -8.20 -27.90 -23.92
C ASP A 172 -8.76 -27.70 -22.50
N LEU A 173 -9.80 -26.89 -22.33
CA LEU A 173 -10.58 -26.93 -21.07
C LEU A 173 -11.61 -28.08 -21.11
N PRO A 174 -11.66 -28.95 -20.07
CA PRO A 174 -12.67 -30.00 -19.96
C PRO A 174 -14.09 -29.43 -20.06
N PRO A 175 -15.09 -30.16 -20.62
CA PRO A 175 -16.45 -29.66 -20.81
C PRO A 175 -17.16 -29.13 -19.55
N ALA A 176 -16.69 -29.53 -18.35
CA ALA A 176 -17.18 -29.10 -17.05
C ALA A 176 -16.66 -27.71 -16.61
N LEU A 177 -15.60 -27.20 -17.22
CA LEU A 177 -15.02 -25.88 -16.96
C LEU A 177 -15.37 -24.94 -18.11
N ARG A 178 -16.66 -24.67 -18.29
CA ARG A 178 -17.06 -23.48 -19.06
C ARG A 178 -16.71 -22.27 -18.21
N ARG A 179 -15.99 -21.31 -18.80
CA ARG A 179 -15.88 -19.97 -18.25
C ARG A 179 -17.29 -19.42 -18.18
N GLU A 180 -17.91 -19.47 -17.00
CA GLU A 180 -18.93 -18.49 -16.70
C GLU A 180 -18.19 -17.16 -16.81
N GLU A 181 -18.58 -16.33 -17.76
CA GLU A 181 -18.34 -14.92 -17.65
C GLU A 181 -19.02 -14.52 -16.34
N ALA A 182 -18.31 -14.64 -15.23
CA ALA A 182 -18.66 -13.96 -14.02
C ALA A 182 -18.87 -12.54 -14.51
N LYS A 183 -20.14 -12.11 -14.51
CA LYS A 183 -20.49 -10.72 -14.62
C LYS A 183 -19.82 -10.08 -13.42
N GLN A 184 -18.53 -9.77 -13.54
CA GLN A 184 -17.88 -8.80 -12.71
C GLN A 184 -18.69 -7.56 -13.03
N GLU A 185 -19.68 -7.27 -12.19
CA GLU A 185 -20.29 -5.96 -12.15
C GLU A 185 -19.09 -5.01 -12.11
N LYS A 186 -18.85 -4.31 -13.21
CA LYS A 186 -17.78 -3.34 -13.30
C LYS A 186 -18.16 -2.26 -12.30
N VAL A 187 -17.65 -2.38 -11.08
CA VAL A 187 -17.95 -1.46 -9.99
C VAL A 187 -17.49 -0.06 -10.39
N ARG A 188 -16.45 0.05 -11.21
CA ARG A 188 -15.91 1.32 -11.72
C ARG A 188 -16.61 1.82 -12.99
N ALA A 189 -16.99 3.10 -12.99
CA ALA A 189 -17.48 3.85 -14.14
C ALA A 189 -16.43 3.92 -15.27
N PRO A 190 -16.85 3.99 -16.54
CA PRO A 190 -15.93 4.12 -17.66
C PRO A 190 -15.16 5.45 -17.61
N ALA A 191 -14.01 5.50 -18.29
CA ALA A 191 -13.27 6.75 -18.48
C ALA A 191 -14.14 7.81 -19.14
N LEU A 192 -13.96 9.06 -18.72
CA LEU A 192 -14.67 10.22 -19.22
C LEU A 192 -13.99 10.74 -20.50
N PRO A 193 -14.72 11.41 -21.40
CA PRO A 193 -14.11 12.03 -22.57
C PRO A 193 -13.11 13.11 -22.14
N SER A 194 -11.93 13.13 -22.79
CA SER A 194 -10.87 14.10 -22.50
C SER A 194 -11.16 15.52 -23.00
N GLY A 195 -12.14 15.68 -23.88
CA GLY A 195 -12.47 16.98 -24.48
C GLY A 195 -11.27 17.60 -25.20
N SER A 196 -10.97 18.86 -24.88
CA SER A 196 -9.85 19.61 -25.49
C SER A 196 -8.52 19.48 -24.72
N ILE A 197 -8.43 18.61 -23.71
CA ILE A 197 -7.18 18.44 -22.96
C ILE A 197 -6.17 17.69 -23.82
N ASP A 198 -5.03 18.33 -24.06
CA ASP A 198 -3.91 17.76 -24.81
C ASP A 198 -3.08 16.82 -23.95
N ARG A 199 -2.90 15.57 -24.42
CA ARG A 199 -2.17 14.53 -23.69
C ARG A 199 -0.69 14.84 -23.55
N ASP A 200 -0.06 15.41 -24.57
CA ASP A 200 1.38 15.68 -24.57
C ASP A 200 1.69 16.85 -23.63
N GLN A 201 0.81 17.85 -23.58
CA GLN A 201 0.89 18.91 -22.57
C GLN A 201 0.76 18.37 -21.14
N LEU A 202 -0.14 17.41 -20.91
CA LEU A 202 -0.27 16.74 -19.62
C LEU A 202 1.00 15.96 -19.27
N LEU A 203 1.55 15.18 -20.20
CA LEU A 203 2.79 14.43 -19.99
C LEU A 203 3.97 15.36 -19.70
N SER A 204 4.09 16.47 -20.42
CA SER A 204 5.11 17.49 -20.18
C SER A 204 4.94 18.16 -18.80
N ALA A 205 3.71 18.44 -18.37
CA ALA A 205 3.45 18.97 -17.04
C ALA A 205 3.86 17.98 -15.93
N LEU A 206 3.58 16.69 -16.11
CA LEU A 206 3.99 15.63 -15.19
C LEU A 206 5.51 15.44 -15.15
N GLU A 207 6.18 15.50 -16.29
CA GLU A 207 7.64 15.41 -16.38
C GLU A 207 8.29 16.57 -15.62
N ALA A 208 7.87 17.81 -15.88
CA ALA A 208 8.40 18.97 -15.17
C ALA A 208 8.15 18.90 -13.66
N GLY A 209 6.96 18.45 -13.24
CA GLY A 209 6.66 18.25 -11.82
C GLY A 209 7.51 17.16 -11.18
N ARG A 210 7.76 16.05 -11.88
CA ARG A 210 8.66 14.98 -11.41
C ARG A 210 10.10 15.46 -11.28
N ASP A 211 10.59 16.22 -12.25
CA ASP A 211 11.93 16.81 -12.24
C ASP A 211 12.11 17.82 -11.11
N TRP A 212 11.09 18.61 -10.80
CA TRP A 212 11.11 19.48 -9.64
C TRP A 212 11.13 18.65 -8.35
N TYR A 213 10.26 17.64 -8.26
CA TYR A 213 10.11 16.82 -7.07
C TYR A 213 11.39 16.02 -6.76
N SER A 214 12.06 15.46 -7.76
CA SER A 214 13.30 14.68 -7.58
C SER A 214 14.45 15.51 -6.99
N LYS A 215 14.49 16.82 -7.28
CA LYS A 215 15.52 17.74 -6.79
C LYS A 215 15.22 18.32 -5.41
N ASN A 216 13.93 18.41 -5.04
CA ASN A 216 13.48 19.15 -3.86
C ASN A 216 12.83 18.26 -2.79
N PHE A 217 12.66 16.96 -3.06
CA PHE A 217 11.98 16.06 -2.14
C PHE A 217 12.65 16.02 -0.76
N THR A 218 11.80 16.09 0.26
CA THR A 218 12.14 15.81 1.66
C THR A 218 10.89 15.22 2.30
N VAL A 219 11.06 14.36 3.31
CA VAL A 219 9.93 13.87 4.12
C VAL A 219 9.43 14.90 5.13
N THR A 220 10.16 16.00 5.37
CA THR A 220 9.75 17.08 6.28
C THR A 220 9.01 18.21 5.57
N ALA A 221 7.99 18.76 6.22
CA ALA A 221 7.30 19.98 5.81
C ALA A 221 7.26 21.00 6.95
N ALA A 222 7.19 22.28 6.60
CA ALA A 222 7.14 23.36 7.58
C ALA A 222 5.83 23.41 8.39
N SER A 223 4.74 22.86 7.85
CA SER A 223 3.42 22.82 8.47
C SER A 223 2.62 21.65 7.91
N TYR A 224 1.62 21.18 8.66
CA TYR A 224 0.72 20.09 8.24
C TYR A 224 1.49 18.83 7.84
N GLN A 225 2.47 18.43 8.64
CA GLN A 225 3.40 17.33 8.39
C GLN A 225 2.70 15.99 8.09
N SER A 226 1.68 15.63 8.87
CA SER A 226 0.93 14.38 8.68
C SER A 226 0.15 14.40 7.37
N TYR A 227 -0.50 15.53 7.06
CA TYR A 227 -1.17 15.74 5.77
C TYR A 227 -0.19 15.69 4.60
N TYR A 228 0.99 16.29 4.76
CA TYR A 228 2.03 16.27 3.75
C TYR A 228 2.45 14.83 3.43
N LEU A 229 2.79 14.02 4.45
CA LEU A 229 3.14 12.62 4.24
C LEU A 229 2.04 11.87 3.48
N TYR A 230 0.78 12.04 3.87
CA TYR A 230 -0.32 11.41 3.13
C TYR A 230 -0.48 11.94 1.69
N SER A 231 -0.11 13.19 1.42
CA SER A 231 -0.04 13.71 0.04
C SER A 231 1.07 13.06 -0.77
N VAL A 232 2.23 12.78 -0.16
CA VAL A 232 3.30 12.00 -0.80
C VAL A 232 2.82 10.59 -1.13
N GLU A 233 2.17 9.91 -0.18
CA GLU A 233 1.63 8.56 -0.38
C GLU A 233 0.62 8.50 -1.51
N ARG A 234 -0.27 9.49 -1.61
CA ARG A 234 -1.21 9.63 -2.73
C ARG A 234 -0.49 9.77 -4.07
N TYR A 235 0.43 10.73 -4.17
CA TYR A 235 1.21 10.95 -5.39
C TYR A 235 1.96 9.68 -5.81
N LYS A 236 2.73 9.09 -4.89
CA LYS A 236 3.55 7.92 -5.18
C LYS A 236 2.72 6.67 -5.52
N SER A 237 1.56 6.50 -4.90
CA SER A 237 0.64 5.41 -5.27
C SER A 237 0.09 5.56 -6.69
N PHE A 238 -0.26 6.77 -7.13
CA PHE A 238 -0.67 7.01 -8.52
C PHE A 238 0.50 6.87 -9.51
N GLU A 239 1.72 7.24 -9.11
CA GLU A 239 2.93 7.03 -9.91
C GLU A 239 3.20 5.53 -10.13
N GLU A 240 3.18 4.73 -9.06
CA GLU A 240 3.31 3.27 -9.13
C GLU A 240 2.17 2.66 -9.97
N PHE A 241 0.94 3.13 -9.78
CA PHE A 241 -0.23 2.66 -10.52
C PHE A 241 -0.11 2.89 -12.03
N LEU A 242 0.26 4.11 -12.44
CA LEU A 242 0.34 4.52 -13.84
C LEU A 242 1.61 4.04 -14.55
N SER A 243 2.71 3.83 -13.82
CA SER A 243 3.92 3.24 -14.39
C SER A 243 3.83 1.71 -14.46
N GLY A 244 3.00 1.09 -13.63
CA GLY A 244 3.00 -0.36 -13.41
C GLY A 244 4.25 -0.86 -12.66
N GLN A 245 5.07 0.05 -12.15
CA GLN A 245 6.28 -0.26 -11.40
C GLN A 245 6.04 0.02 -9.93
N ARG A 246 6.08 -1.05 -9.12
CA ARG A 246 6.00 -0.96 -7.67
C ARG A 246 7.33 -1.38 -7.07
N VAL A 247 7.82 -0.56 -6.16
CA VAL A 247 8.92 -0.90 -5.27
C VAL A 247 8.29 -1.30 -3.94
N ASP A 248 8.66 -2.47 -3.40
CA ASP A 248 8.02 -2.98 -2.18
C ASP A 248 8.37 -2.13 -0.95
N GLU A 249 9.63 -1.72 -0.82
CA GLU A 249 10.12 -0.85 0.25
C GLU A 249 10.75 0.43 -0.32
N PRO A 250 9.94 1.38 -0.83
CA PRO A 250 10.51 2.56 -1.45
C PRO A 250 11.11 3.48 -0.38
N GLN A 251 12.26 4.07 -0.71
CA GLN A 251 13.01 4.95 0.20
C GLN A 251 12.14 6.05 0.82
N TRP A 252 11.30 6.71 0.02
CA TRP A 252 10.41 7.78 0.49
C TRP A 252 9.45 7.32 1.60
N TYR A 253 9.00 6.05 1.54
CA TYR A 253 8.10 5.49 2.54
C TYR A 253 8.86 5.17 3.82
N ASN A 254 10.03 4.54 3.71
CA ASN A 254 10.88 4.20 4.85
C ASN A 254 11.34 5.45 5.62
N GLU A 255 11.69 6.52 4.91
CA GLU A 255 12.02 7.81 5.52
C GLU A 255 10.83 8.43 6.26
N GLY A 256 9.63 8.38 5.67
CA GLY A 256 8.40 8.87 6.31
C GLY A 256 7.97 8.01 7.52
N PHE A 257 8.15 6.69 7.43
CA PHE A 257 7.91 5.77 8.54
C PHE A 257 8.84 6.08 9.72
N GLU A 258 10.15 6.22 9.49
CA GLU A 258 11.11 6.52 10.56
C GLU A 258 10.85 7.89 11.19
N MET A 259 10.36 8.86 10.42
CA MET A 259 9.89 10.13 10.97
C MET A 259 8.67 9.96 11.88
N LEU A 260 7.62 9.26 11.42
CA LEU A 260 6.41 9.03 12.20
C LEU A 260 6.72 8.24 13.47
N LYS A 261 7.54 7.21 13.39
CA LYS A 261 8.00 6.44 14.55
C LYS A 261 8.69 7.31 15.61
N LYS A 262 9.54 8.26 15.20
CA LYS A 262 10.22 9.19 16.11
C LYS A 262 9.30 10.24 16.75
N SER A 263 8.21 10.57 16.07
CA SER A 263 7.28 11.64 16.46
C SER A 263 6.00 11.14 17.12
N GLN A 264 5.81 9.83 17.19
CA GLN A 264 4.64 9.23 17.82
C GLN A 264 4.63 9.52 19.32
N GLN A 265 3.52 10.01 19.84
CA GLN A 265 3.31 10.24 21.26
C GLN A 265 3.12 8.91 22.01
N PRO A 266 3.32 8.86 23.34
CA PRO A 266 3.17 7.62 24.13
C PRO A 266 1.81 6.91 23.97
N GLY A 267 0.74 7.66 23.70
CA GLY A 267 -0.61 7.12 23.45
C GLY A 267 -0.83 6.58 22.03
N GLY A 268 0.19 6.61 21.16
CA GLY A 268 0.11 6.18 19.77
C GLY A 268 -0.36 7.25 18.79
N SER A 269 -0.73 8.44 19.26
CA SER A 269 -1.17 9.58 18.46
C SER A 269 0.00 10.37 17.85
N TRP A 270 -0.33 11.16 16.82
CA TRP A 270 0.52 12.23 16.30
C TRP A 270 -0.20 13.57 16.46
N ASN A 271 0.56 14.65 16.58
CA ASN A 271 0.04 16.01 16.57
C ASN A 271 1.08 16.94 15.92
N ASP A 272 0.71 17.55 14.80
CA ASP A 272 1.54 18.48 14.02
C ASP A 272 1.01 19.92 14.06
N GLY A 273 0.20 20.25 15.06
CA GLY A 273 -0.57 21.50 15.15
C GLY A 273 -1.98 21.40 14.58
N SER A 274 -2.32 20.32 13.86
CA SER A 274 -3.69 20.07 13.34
C SER A 274 -4.62 19.37 14.34
N GLY A 275 -4.09 18.99 15.51
CA GLY A 275 -4.80 18.26 16.56
C GLY A 275 -4.71 16.73 16.41
N ASP A 276 -4.75 16.03 17.54
CA ASP A 276 -4.44 14.59 17.63
C ASP A 276 -5.23 13.73 16.64
N ALA A 277 -6.54 13.96 16.53
CA ALA A 277 -7.39 13.14 15.67
C ALA A 277 -7.02 13.26 14.19
N VAL A 278 -6.76 14.48 13.71
CA VAL A 278 -6.49 14.75 12.29
C VAL A 278 -5.08 14.29 11.93
N SER A 279 -4.08 14.69 12.72
CA SER A 279 -2.70 14.31 12.48
C SER A 279 -2.53 12.78 12.57
N THR A 280 -3.17 12.12 13.55
CA THR A 280 -3.17 10.66 13.66
C THR A 280 -3.84 10.00 12.46
N ALA A 281 -5.00 10.49 12.02
CA ALA A 281 -5.70 9.92 10.86
C ALA A 281 -4.82 9.97 9.60
N PHE A 282 -4.21 11.11 9.28
CA PHE A 282 -3.33 11.21 8.11
C PHE A 282 -2.04 10.38 8.26
N SER A 283 -1.43 10.34 9.44
CA SER A 283 -0.26 9.47 9.71
C SER A 283 -0.60 7.99 9.50
N VAL A 284 -1.76 7.54 9.99
CA VAL A 284 -2.22 6.16 9.80
C VAL A 284 -2.53 5.88 8.33
N LEU A 285 -3.17 6.82 7.62
CA LEU A 285 -3.44 6.65 6.19
C LEU A 285 -2.17 6.48 5.37
N PHE A 286 -1.11 7.24 5.69
CA PHE A 286 0.23 7.08 5.13
C PHE A 286 0.83 5.71 5.43
N LEU A 287 0.88 5.31 6.71
CA LEU A 287 1.46 4.03 7.15
C LEU A 287 0.74 2.81 6.56
N LEU A 288 -0.56 2.93 6.31
CA LEU A 288 -1.34 1.86 5.70
C LEU A 288 -1.20 1.79 4.17
N ARG A 289 -0.51 2.74 3.53
CA ARG A 289 -0.52 2.93 2.07
C ARG A 289 -1.96 2.96 1.53
N SER A 290 -2.80 3.79 2.16
CA SER A 290 -4.27 3.68 1.98
C SER A 290 -4.70 3.97 0.54
N THR A 291 -4.06 4.92 -0.14
CA THR A 291 -4.39 5.22 -1.55
C THR A 291 -4.06 4.04 -2.45
N GLN A 292 -2.92 3.39 -2.24
CA GLN A 292 -2.57 2.17 -2.96
C GLN A 292 -3.62 1.08 -2.74
N LYS A 293 -4.07 0.85 -1.50
CA LYS A 293 -5.11 -0.14 -1.21
C LYS A 293 -6.43 0.17 -1.92
N SER A 294 -6.87 1.43 -1.94
CA SER A 294 -8.06 1.85 -2.68
C SER A 294 -7.90 1.63 -4.19
N ILE A 295 -6.72 1.92 -4.74
CA ILE A 295 -6.40 1.62 -6.15
C ILE A 295 -6.50 0.12 -6.43
N GLU A 296 -5.90 -0.74 -5.60
CA GLU A 296 -5.97 -2.20 -5.74
C GLU A 296 -7.41 -2.71 -5.68
N ALA A 297 -8.21 -2.20 -4.74
CA ALA A 297 -9.63 -2.55 -4.60
C ALA A 297 -10.45 -2.15 -5.85
N SER A 298 -10.20 -0.96 -6.40
CA SER A 298 -10.93 -0.44 -7.58
C SER A 298 -10.71 -1.26 -8.86
N LEU A 299 -9.61 -2.00 -8.94
CA LEU A 299 -9.28 -2.84 -10.10
C LEU A 299 -10.04 -4.19 -10.11
N GLY A 300 -10.87 -4.48 -9.10
CA GLY A 300 -11.56 -5.76 -8.98
C GLY A 300 -10.60 -6.95 -8.88
N GLN A 301 -9.35 -6.69 -8.51
CA GLN A 301 -8.35 -7.70 -8.27
C GLN A 301 -8.76 -8.42 -6.99
N GLY A 302 -9.45 -9.55 -7.16
CA GLY A 302 -9.92 -10.42 -6.09
C GLY A 302 -8.88 -10.48 -4.98
N THR A 303 -9.28 -10.08 -3.79
CA THR A 303 -8.38 -10.04 -2.65
C THR A 303 -8.05 -11.48 -2.27
N LEU A 304 -6.77 -11.85 -2.29
CA LEU A 304 -6.36 -13.09 -1.65
C LEU A 304 -6.61 -12.97 -0.14
N VAL A 305 -6.85 -14.11 0.52
CA VAL A 305 -6.91 -14.16 1.99
C VAL A 305 -5.62 -13.54 2.54
N GLY A 306 -5.72 -12.34 3.14
CA GLY A 306 -4.56 -11.55 3.58
C GLY A 306 -4.45 -10.13 3.00
N GLY A 307 -5.41 -9.65 2.19
CA GLY A 307 -5.48 -8.24 1.81
C GLY A 307 -4.52 -7.80 0.72
N ARG A 308 -3.93 -8.75 -0.03
CA ARG A 308 -3.08 -8.48 -1.20
C ARG A 308 -3.88 -8.67 -2.49
N GLY A 309 -3.86 -7.69 -3.39
CA GLY A 309 -4.46 -7.79 -4.72
C GLY A 309 -3.80 -8.84 -5.62
N LEU A 310 -4.53 -9.36 -6.61
CA LEU A 310 -4.01 -10.23 -7.67
C LEU A 310 -3.14 -9.43 -8.65
N PRO A 311 -1.92 -9.84 -9.01
CA PRO A 311 -1.09 -9.09 -9.96
C PRO A 311 -1.77 -8.90 -11.31
N ARG A 312 -1.45 -7.78 -11.98
CA ARG A 312 -1.95 -7.45 -13.33
C ARG A 312 -1.55 -8.49 -14.37
N ASP A 313 -0.38 -9.09 -14.22
CA ASP A 313 0.12 -10.15 -15.09
C ASP A 313 -0.36 -11.53 -14.59
N LEU A 314 -1.50 -11.97 -15.12
CA LEU A 314 -2.06 -13.29 -14.85
C LEU A 314 -1.34 -14.42 -15.60
N SER A 315 -0.42 -14.12 -16.53
CA SER A 315 0.33 -15.17 -17.26
C SER A 315 1.20 -16.01 -16.31
N LYS A 316 1.54 -15.43 -15.16
CA LYS A 316 2.30 -16.03 -14.06
C LYS A 316 1.42 -16.72 -13.02
N VAL A 317 0.10 -16.72 -13.21
CA VAL A 317 -0.84 -17.33 -12.28
C VAL A 317 -1.15 -18.76 -12.71
N ARG A 318 -1.00 -19.72 -11.81
CA ARG A 318 -1.33 -21.13 -12.01
C ARG A 318 -2.26 -21.62 -10.92
N ILE A 319 -3.13 -22.57 -11.26
CA ILE A 319 -3.96 -23.26 -10.28
C ILE A 319 -3.20 -24.50 -9.82
N GLN A 320 -2.82 -24.53 -8.55
CA GLN A 320 -2.19 -25.69 -7.91
C GLN A 320 -3.11 -26.16 -6.77
N GLY A 321 -3.61 -27.39 -6.84
CA GLY A 321 -4.51 -27.95 -5.82
C GLY A 321 -5.82 -27.17 -5.62
N GLY A 322 -6.34 -26.50 -6.65
CA GLY A 322 -7.57 -25.69 -6.56
C GLY A 322 -7.39 -24.30 -5.97
N LYS A 323 -6.15 -23.86 -5.68
CA LYS A 323 -5.83 -22.50 -5.26
C LYS A 323 -5.08 -21.74 -6.35
N LEU A 324 -5.37 -20.45 -6.45
CA LEU A 324 -4.76 -19.53 -7.41
C LEU A 324 -3.40 -19.07 -6.87
N VAL A 325 -2.30 -19.45 -7.53
CA VAL A 325 -0.93 -19.16 -7.09
C VAL A 325 -0.27 -18.23 -8.10
N VAL A 326 0.22 -17.08 -7.62
CA VAL A 326 1.04 -16.14 -8.40
C VAL A 326 2.49 -16.61 -8.36
N GLN A 327 3.09 -16.91 -9.50
CA GLN A 327 4.54 -17.06 -9.59
C GLN A 327 5.20 -15.69 -9.46
N ARG A 328 5.71 -15.41 -8.25
CA ARG A 328 6.72 -14.38 -8.03
C ARG A 328 8.05 -14.86 -8.61
N GLN A 329 8.94 -13.93 -8.95
CA GLN A 329 10.35 -14.27 -9.06
C GLN A 329 10.73 -15.01 -7.77
N PRO A 330 11.28 -16.24 -7.84
CA PRO A 330 11.53 -17.04 -6.65
C PRO A 330 12.41 -16.26 -5.68
N THR A 331 11.90 -15.96 -4.47
CA THR A 331 12.79 -15.55 -3.37
C THR A 331 13.81 -16.65 -3.14
N GLU A 332 14.97 -16.36 -2.53
CA GLU A 332 15.93 -17.42 -2.19
C GLU A 332 15.29 -18.52 -1.31
N VAL A 333 14.24 -18.19 -0.54
CA VAL A 333 13.43 -19.16 0.21
C VAL A 333 12.49 -19.95 -0.71
N ASP A 334 11.91 -19.37 -1.76
CA ASP A 334 11.16 -20.11 -2.79
C ASP A 334 12.08 -20.99 -3.64
N GLN A 335 13.31 -20.56 -3.90
CA GLN A 335 14.36 -21.37 -4.54
C GLN A 335 14.78 -22.51 -3.63
N LEU A 336 15.00 -22.24 -2.33
CA LEU A 336 15.28 -23.25 -1.34
C LEU A 336 14.16 -24.28 -1.30
N LEU A 337 12.91 -23.85 -1.11
CA LEU A 337 11.71 -24.70 -1.10
C LEU A 337 11.47 -25.44 -2.44
N GLY A 338 11.88 -24.86 -3.57
CA GLY A 338 11.84 -25.51 -4.89
C GLY A 338 12.98 -26.51 -5.12
N MET A 339 14.15 -26.30 -4.50
CA MET A 339 15.25 -27.25 -4.46
C MET A 339 14.94 -28.45 -3.54
N LEU A 340 13.98 -28.31 -2.62
CA LEU A 340 13.48 -29.39 -1.76
C LEU A 340 12.55 -30.38 -2.48
N ASP A 341 12.07 -30.06 -3.69
CA ASP A 341 11.24 -30.95 -4.50
C ASP A 341 12.18 -31.87 -5.36
N ASP A 342 12.81 -32.84 -4.69
CA ASP A 342 13.49 -34.08 -5.15
C ASP A 342 14.41 -34.09 -6.41
N SER A 343 14.68 -32.95 -7.05
CA SER A 343 15.35 -32.91 -8.36
C SER A 343 16.63 -32.05 -8.45
N ASN A 344 17.11 -31.46 -7.34
CA ASN A 344 18.29 -30.59 -7.33
C ASN A 344 19.24 -30.83 -6.13
N ALA A 345 19.88 -32.01 -6.06
CA ALA A 345 20.83 -32.35 -4.98
C ALA A 345 22.10 -31.47 -4.96
N ASP A 346 22.64 -31.11 -6.13
CA ASP A 346 23.92 -30.39 -6.24
C ASP A 346 23.85 -28.93 -5.72
N ALA A 347 22.68 -28.30 -5.85
CA ALA A 347 22.43 -26.94 -5.35
C ALA A 347 22.27 -26.90 -3.82
N LEU A 348 21.73 -27.98 -3.24
CA LEU A 348 21.58 -28.15 -1.80
C LEU A 348 22.95 -28.29 -1.12
N ASP A 349 23.85 -29.08 -1.70
CA ASP A 349 25.21 -29.26 -1.17
C ASP A 349 26.01 -27.94 -1.19
N SER A 350 25.86 -27.15 -2.25
CA SER A 350 26.51 -25.83 -2.36
C SER A 350 26.04 -24.83 -1.28
N LEU A 351 24.75 -24.84 -0.91
CA LEU A 351 24.18 -24.00 0.16
C LEU A 351 24.51 -24.50 1.57
N LEU A 352 24.77 -25.80 1.71
CA LEU A 352 25.28 -26.37 2.95
C LEU A 352 26.77 -25.99 3.17
N ASP A 353 27.53 -25.84 2.08
CA ASP A 353 28.95 -25.46 2.09
C ASP A 353 29.20 -23.95 2.28
N ASP A 354 28.28 -23.07 1.84
CA ASP A 354 28.33 -21.61 2.13
C ASP A 354 27.11 -21.10 2.93
N PRO A 355 27.15 -21.21 4.28
CA PRO A 355 26.10 -20.73 5.18
C PRO A 355 25.80 -19.21 5.14
N ALA A 356 26.75 -18.41 4.66
CA ALA A 356 26.63 -16.95 4.65
C ALA A 356 25.78 -16.44 3.47
N ALA A 357 25.67 -17.24 2.41
CA ALA A 357 24.89 -16.92 1.21
C ALA A 357 23.37 -16.84 1.47
N LEU A 358 22.86 -17.50 2.51
CA LEU A 358 21.42 -17.53 2.79
C LEU A 358 20.92 -16.17 3.33
N GLN A 359 20.37 -15.30 2.48
CA GLN A 359 19.72 -14.05 2.90
C GLN A 359 18.22 -14.26 3.07
N VAL A 360 17.75 -14.22 4.32
CA VAL A 360 16.34 -14.42 4.65
C VAL A 360 15.72 -13.08 5.00
N THR A 361 15.11 -12.43 4.01
CA THR A 361 14.30 -11.22 4.15
C THR A 361 12.90 -11.48 3.56
N ASP A 362 11.86 -10.87 4.12
CA ASP A 362 10.48 -10.93 3.61
C ASP A 362 9.84 -12.32 3.44
N VAL A 363 9.99 -13.19 4.43
CA VAL A 363 9.28 -14.48 4.46
C VAL A 363 7.82 -14.28 4.88
N GLY A 364 6.89 -14.62 3.97
CA GLY A 364 5.46 -14.58 4.26
C GLY A 364 4.99 -15.71 5.20
N PRO A 365 3.78 -15.60 5.79
CA PRO A 365 3.25 -16.61 6.73
C PRO A 365 3.04 -18.01 6.12
N GLU A 366 2.92 -18.13 4.80
CA GLU A 366 2.82 -19.43 4.12
C GLU A 366 4.20 -20.08 3.96
N GLN A 367 5.22 -19.31 3.56
CA GLN A 367 6.60 -19.77 3.48
C GLN A 367 7.13 -20.19 4.85
N ALA A 368 6.86 -19.40 5.90
CA ALA A 368 7.22 -19.75 7.26
C ALA A 368 6.57 -21.07 7.71
N ARG A 369 5.27 -21.27 7.44
CA ARG A 369 4.58 -22.55 7.72
C ARG A 369 5.17 -23.72 6.93
N ARG A 370 5.60 -23.52 5.68
CA ARG A 370 6.26 -24.57 4.89
C ARG A 370 7.63 -24.90 5.48
N LEU A 371 8.41 -23.90 5.91
CA LEU A 371 9.67 -24.15 6.64
C LEU A 371 9.43 -24.95 7.92
N GLU A 372 8.40 -24.64 8.70
CA GLU A 372 8.04 -25.40 9.91
C GLU A 372 7.66 -26.86 9.60
N GLN A 373 7.00 -27.12 8.47
CA GLN A 373 6.73 -28.48 8.00
C GLN A 373 8.02 -29.19 7.61
N VAL A 374 8.91 -28.50 6.89
CA VAL A 374 10.21 -29.03 6.48
C VAL A 374 11.07 -29.43 7.68
N VAL A 375 11.07 -28.64 8.76
CA VAL A 375 11.74 -28.99 10.03
C VAL A 375 11.23 -30.33 10.61
N LYS A 376 9.99 -30.73 10.33
CA LYS A 376 9.41 -31.98 10.86
C LYS A 376 9.65 -33.20 9.99
N SER A 377 9.70 -33.04 8.66
CA SER A 377 9.69 -34.18 7.72
C SER A 377 10.82 -34.19 6.69
N GLY A 378 11.64 -33.14 6.60
CA GLY A 378 12.74 -33.05 5.64
C GLY A 378 13.92 -33.98 5.96
N SER A 379 14.83 -34.16 5.00
CA SER A 379 16.13 -34.81 5.24
C SER A 379 17.01 -33.96 6.17
N ALA A 380 18.07 -34.53 6.76
CA ALA A 380 18.85 -33.83 7.79
C ALA A 380 19.45 -32.48 7.32
N GLY A 381 20.00 -32.42 6.10
CA GLY A 381 20.51 -31.17 5.52
C GLY A 381 19.41 -30.15 5.23
N VAL A 382 18.24 -30.63 4.81
CA VAL A 382 17.06 -29.80 4.54
C VAL A 382 16.47 -29.22 5.82
N ARG A 383 16.36 -30.02 6.90
CA ARG A 383 15.96 -29.54 8.22
C ARG A 383 16.92 -28.49 8.76
N LEU A 384 18.22 -28.70 8.58
CA LEU A 384 19.25 -27.74 9.00
C LEU A 384 19.03 -26.36 8.37
N LEU A 385 18.81 -26.31 7.05
CA LEU A 385 18.54 -25.05 6.35
C LEU A 385 17.22 -24.41 6.77
N ALA A 386 16.17 -25.20 6.94
CA ALA A 386 14.88 -24.68 7.40
C ALA A 386 14.96 -24.07 8.82
N VAL A 387 15.67 -24.73 9.73
CA VAL A 387 15.95 -24.23 11.09
C VAL A 387 16.76 -22.92 11.04
N ARG A 388 17.79 -22.87 10.20
CA ARG A 388 18.60 -21.65 10.00
C ARG A 388 17.74 -20.49 9.50
N ALA A 389 16.90 -20.74 8.50
CA ALA A 389 16.02 -19.73 7.93
C ALA A 389 15.04 -19.17 8.98
N LEU A 390 14.37 -20.05 9.73
CA LEU A 390 13.48 -19.65 10.82
C LEU A 390 14.20 -18.85 11.92
N GLY A 391 15.43 -19.23 12.27
CA GLY A 391 16.24 -18.48 13.24
C GLY A 391 16.60 -17.07 12.77
N LYS A 392 16.87 -16.89 11.47
CA LYS A 392 17.20 -15.57 10.88
C LYS A 392 16.01 -14.61 10.83
N LEU A 393 14.76 -15.11 10.85
CA LEU A 393 13.56 -14.26 10.92
C LEU A 393 13.44 -13.49 12.24
N ARG A 394 14.08 -13.97 13.32
CA ARG A 394 14.08 -13.33 14.64
C ARG A 394 12.68 -13.08 15.21
N ASP A 395 11.71 -13.90 14.81
CA ASP A 395 10.35 -13.89 15.33
C ASP A 395 10.19 -14.95 16.43
N VAL A 396 9.66 -14.52 17.58
CA VAL A 396 9.39 -15.38 18.74
C VAL A 396 8.31 -16.42 18.46
N ASP A 397 7.45 -16.20 17.45
CA ASP A 397 6.41 -17.15 17.08
C ASP A 397 6.97 -18.45 16.48
N HIS A 398 8.22 -18.45 16.00
CA HIS A 398 8.91 -19.65 15.53
C HIS A 398 9.68 -20.40 16.63
N ALA A 399 9.73 -19.86 17.86
CA ALA A 399 10.41 -20.51 18.98
C ALA A 399 9.93 -21.94 19.25
N PRO A 400 8.62 -22.29 19.19
CA PRO A 400 8.17 -23.68 19.34
C PRO A 400 8.80 -24.64 18.35
N THR A 401 8.94 -24.23 17.08
CA THR A 401 9.55 -25.04 16.03
C THR A 401 11.04 -25.24 16.25
N LEU A 402 11.75 -24.19 16.69
CA LEU A 402 13.17 -24.30 17.02
C LEU A 402 13.41 -25.14 18.29
N ILE A 403 12.53 -25.03 19.29
CA ILE A 403 12.56 -25.90 20.49
C ILE A 403 12.33 -27.36 20.08
N PHE A 404 11.40 -27.62 19.16
CA PHE A 404 11.22 -28.96 18.59
C PHE A 404 12.49 -29.43 17.86
N ALA A 405 13.14 -28.57 17.08
CA ALA A 405 14.37 -28.90 16.37
C ALA A 405 15.57 -29.22 17.29
N LEU A 406 15.54 -28.83 18.57
CA LEU A 406 16.51 -29.32 19.56
C LEU A 406 16.39 -30.83 19.82
N THR A 407 15.30 -31.49 19.41
CA THR A 407 15.10 -32.94 19.53
C THR A 407 15.65 -33.73 18.34
N ASP A 408 16.19 -33.04 17.33
CA ASP A 408 16.62 -33.66 16.07
C ASP A 408 17.71 -34.73 16.27
N PRO A 409 17.66 -35.87 15.55
CA PRO A 409 18.73 -36.87 15.60
C PRO A 409 20.07 -36.36 15.07
N ASP A 410 20.10 -35.37 14.18
CA ASP A 410 21.33 -34.77 13.67
C ASP A 410 21.80 -33.62 14.60
N LYS A 411 22.98 -33.82 15.21
CA LYS A 411 23.59 -32.83 16.13
C LYS A 411 23.86 -31.47 15.48
N ARG A 412 23.93 -31.36 14.15
CA ARG A 412 24.07 -30.08 13.44
C ARG A 412 22.78 -29.27 13.53
N VAL A 413 21.63 -29.91 13.35
CA VAL A 413 20.31 -29.26 13.45
C VAL A 413 20.06 -28.75 14.86
N VAL A 414 20.47 -29.53 15.87
CA VAL A 414 20.37 -29.12 17.29
C VAL A 414 21.18 -27.84 17.58
N ARG A 415 22.41 -27.76 17.05
CA ARG A 415 23.26 -26.56 17.21
C ARG A 415 22.68 -25.34 16.51
N GLU A 416 22.17 -25.52 15.30
CA GLU A 416 21.52 -24.44 14.55
C GLU A 416 20.25 -23.94 15.27
N ALA A 417 19.45 -24.85 15.80
CA ALA A 417 18.24 -24.53 16.56
C ALA A 417 18.57 -23.75 17.84
N ARG A 418 19.62 -24.16 18.56
CA ARG A 418 20.15 -23.41 19.71
C ARG A 418 20.53 -21.99 19.33
N ASP A 419 21.27 -21.83 18.24
CA ASP A 419 21.76 -20.51 17.82
C ASP A 419 20.62 -19.62 17.31
N GLY A 420 19.63 -20.19 16.62
CA GLY A 420 18.37 -19.51 16.30
C GLY A 420 17.60 -19.05 17.55
N LEU A 421 17.51 -19.89 18.59
CA LEU A 421 16.86 -19.53 19.86
C LEU A 421 17.61 -18.42 20.61
N ARG A 422 18.95 -18.40 20.58
CA ARG A 422 19.77 -17.29 21.12
C ARG A 422 19.44 -15.97 20.43
N LEU A 423 19.29 -15.99 19.10
CA LEU A 423 18.95 -14.81 18.32
C LEU A 423 17.52 -14.30 18.61
N ILE A 424 16.53 -15.19 18.63
CA ILE A 424 15.13 -14.84 18.87
C ILE A 424 14.90 -14.36 20.30
N SER A 425 15.52 -15.01 21.29
CA SER A 425 15.38 -14.63 22.69
C SER A 425 16.18 -13.39 23.09
N ARG A 426 17.11 -12.94 22.23
CA ARG A 426 18.13 -11.93 22.54
C ARG A 426 18.99 -12.30 23.76
N ASN A 427 19.00 -13.57 24.16
CA ASN A 427 19.89 -14.11 25.18
C ASN A 427 21.06 -14.80 24.48
N PHE A 428 22.15 -14.05 24.27
CA PHE A 428 23.32 -14.54 23.55
C PHE A 428 24.10 -15.62 24.30
N GLU A 429 23.96 -15.75 25.62
CA GLU A 429 24.51 -16.90 26.36
C GLU A 429 23.64 -18.17 26.15
N GLY A 430 22.35 -17.97 25.90
CA GLY A 430 21.36 -19.03 25.67
C GLY A 430 21.17 -19.94 26.89
N PHE A 431 20.57 -21.11 26.65
CA PHE A 431 20.40 -22.16 27.67
C PHE A 431 21.10 -23.47 27.28
N GLY A 432 22.05 -23.40 26.35
CA GLY A 432 22.72 -24.55 25.75
C GLY A 432 21.86 -25.24 24.67
N PRO A 433 22.27 -26.44 24.22
CA PRO A 433 23.39 -27.24 24.76
C PRO A 433 24.78 -26.78 24.22
N PRO A 434 25.92 -27.18 24.83
CA PRO A 434 27.26 -26.90 24.28
C PRO A 434 27.48 -27.61 22.94
N ASP A 435 28.55 -27.31 22.20
CA ASP A 435 28.75 -27.88 20.84
C ASP A 435 28.94 -29.41 20.85
N ASN A 436 29.61 -29.91 21.88
CA ASN A 436 29.94 -31.31 22.15
C ASN A 436 29.03 -31.88 23.25
N PHE A 437 27.72 -31.67 23.09
CA PHE A 437 26.72 -32.06 24.08
C PHE A 437 26.43 -33.56 24.14
N GLU A 438 26.03 -33.98 25.33
CA GLU A 438 25.40 -35.27 25.61
C GLU A 438 23.87 -35.15 25.70
N GLU A 439 23.18 -36.28 25.69
CA GLU A 439 21.71 -36.33 25.75
C GLU A 439 21.11 -35.63 26.98
N ALA A 440 21.84 -35.65 28.11
CA ALA A 440 21.43 -34.97 29.33
C ALA A 440 21.41 -33.44 29.15
N ASP A 441 22.45 -32.87 28.53
CA ASP A 441 22.55 -31.44 28.26
C ASP A 441 21.43 -30.98 27.32
N ARG A 442 21.15 -31.79 26.29
CA ARG A 442 20.07 -31.54 25.33
C ARG A 442 18.71 -31.47 26.01
N LYS A 443 18.39 -32.44 26.86
CA LYS A 443 17.13 -32.47 27.62
C LYS A 443 17.01 -31.27 28.56
N GLN A 444 18.09 -30.90 29.24
CA GLN A 444 18.11 -29.74 30.13
C GLN A 444 17.87 -28.43 29.34
N ALA A 445 18.54 -28.26 28.20
CA ALA A 445 18.37 -27.10 27.33
C ALA A 445 16.92 -26.97 26.84
N ILE A 446 16.30 -28.07 26.36
CA ILE A 446 14.90 -28.09 25.93
C ILE A 446 13.97 -27.63 27.06
N GLY A 447 14.15 -28.17 28.28
CA GLY A 447 13.34 -27.79 29.43
C GLY A 447 13.44 -26.29 29.76
N ARG A 448 14.65 -25.73 29.72
CA ARG A 448 14.88 -24.30 29.96
C ARG A 448 14.29 -23.41 28.86
N TRP A 449 14.41 -23.82 27.60
CA TRP A 449 13.81 -23.09 26.48
C TRP A 449 12.27 -23.14 26.50
N LYS A 450 11.66 -24.26 26.87
CA LYS A 450 10.20 -24.35 27.08
C LYS A 450 9.74 -23.42 28.20
N ALA A 451 10.45 -23.40 29.33
CA ALA A 451 10.13 -22.50 30.45
C ALA A 451 10.24 -21.03 30.04
N TRP A 452 11.30 -20.66 29.30
CA TRP A 452 11.47 -19.32 28.74
C TRP A 452 10.36 -18.96 27.74
N TYR A 453 9.95 -19.87 26.87
CA TYR A 453 8.86 -19.59 25.94
C TYR A 453 7.54 -19.29 26.67
N GLY A 454 7.27 -20.00 27.77
CA GLY A 454 6.12 -19.73 28.63
C GLY A 454 6.17 -18.33 29.28
N THR A 455 7.34 -17.76 29.55
CA THR A 455 7.44 -16.37 30.02
C THR A 455 7.33 -15.36 28.88
N ALA A 456 7.78 -15.70 27.67
CA ALA A 456 7.70 -14.84 26.49
C ALA A 456 6.30 -14.80 25.86
N ARG A 457 5.52 -15.88 25.99
CA ARG A 457 4.14 -16.03 25.51
C ARG A 457 3.23 -16.65 26.60
N PRO A 458 2.82 -15.88 27.62
CA PRO A 458 2.06 -16.40 28.77
C PRO A 458 0.69 -16.99 28.41
N GLU A 459 0.09 -16.52 27.31
CA GLU A 459 -1.22 -16.96 26.81
C GLU A 459 -1.14 -18.22 25.93
N SER A 460 0.07 -18.70 25.60
CA SER A 460 0.25 -19.89 24.77
C SER A 460 0.09 -21.18 25.58
N PRO A 461 -0.51 -22.24 25.02
CA PRO A 461 -0.56 -23.53 25.68
C PRO A 461 0.85 -24.08 25.92
N PRO A 462 1.06 -24.89 26.98
CA PRO A 462 2.35 -25.51 27.25
C PRO A 462 2.84 -26.31 26.04
N LEU A 463 4.13 -26.16 25.70
CA LEU A 463 4.73 -26.91 24.61
C LEU A 463 4.89 -28.39 24.98
N PRO A 464 4.49 -29.33 24.10
CA PRO A 464 4.58 -30.77 24.32
C PRO A 464 6.02 -31.22 24.51
#